data_AF-A0A7W8JF34-F1
#
_entry.id   AF-A0A7W8JF34-F1
#
_cell.length_a   1.000
_cell.length_b   1.000
_cell.length_c   1.000
_cell.angle_alpha   90.00
_cell.angle_beta   90.00
_cell.angle_gamma   90.00
#
_symmetry.space_group_name_H-M   'P 1'
#
loop_
_entity.id
_entity.type
_entity.pdbx_description
1 polymer ?
#
loop_
_entity_poly.entity_id
_entity_poly.type
_entity_poly.pdbx_seq_one_letter_code
_entity_poly.pdbx_strand_id
1 'polypeptide(L)' 'MDISVTNVLTKIEEEIAKAKHASSPQAVREHIYAVRALCDIILQQPSPNLPMITTPQPATTERLDIGADANGPSLLDF' A
#
# COMPACT_ATOMS: atom_id res chain seq x y z
N MET A 1 8.32 -13.24 6.67
CA MET A 1 7.85 -13.28 8.07
C MET A 1 6.34 -13.46 7.97
N ASP A 2 5.84 -14.69 8.12
CA ASP A 2 4.40 -14.97 7.98
C ASP A 2 3.73 -14.73 9.34
N ILE A 3 3.38 -13.46 9.59
CA ILE A 3 2.64 -13.12 10.80
C ILE A 3 1.18 -13.46 10.52
N SER A 4 0.71 -14.55 11.12
CA SER A 4 -0.69 -14.95 11.02
C SER A 4 -1.59 -13.85 11.59
N VAL A 5 -2.66 -13.49 10.88
CA VAL A 5 -3.64 -12.45 11.29
C VAL A 5 -4.10 -12.67 12.74
N THR A 6 -4.33 -13.93 13.13
CA THR A 6 -4.69 -14.32 14.50
C THR A 6 -3.70 -13.81 15.55
N ASN A 7 -2.39 -13.95 15.31
CA ASN A 7 -1.37 -13.45 16.25
C ASN A 7 -1.36 -11.93 16.35
N VAL A 8 -1.65 -11.22 15.25
CA VAL A 8 -1.75 -9.75 15.28
C VAL A 8 -2.95 -9.31 16.10
N LEU A 9 -4.10 -9.97 15.91
CA LEU A 9 -5.31 -9.70 16.68
C LEU A 9 -5.08 -9.94 18.18
N THR A 10 -4.43 -11.04 18.56
CA THR A 10 -4.06 -11.27 19.97
C THR A 10 -3.19 -10.14 20.52
N LYS A 11 -2.20 -9.67 19.77
CA LYS A 11 -1.37 -8.53 20.19
C LYS A 11 -2.17 -7.22 20.32
N ILE A 12 -3.15 -7.00 19.44
CA ILE A 12 -4.05 -5.83 19.55
C ILE A 12 -4.83 -5.91 20.87
N GLU A 13 -5.37 -7.07 21.23
CA GLU A 13 -6.07 -7.26 22.51
C GLU A 13 -5.16 -6.98 23.72
N GLU A 14 -3.93 -7.47 23.69
CA GLU A 14 -2.93 -7.20 24.74
C GLU A 14 -2.62 -5.71 24.87
N GLU A 15 -2.39 -4.99 23.76
CA GLU A 15 -2.10 -3.55 23.80
C GLU A 15 -3.29 -2.74 24.30
N ILE A 16 -4.53 -3.14 23.94
CA ILE A 16 -5.75 -2.53 24.51
C ILE A 16 -5.84 -2.80 26.01
N ALA A 17 -5.54 -4.01 26.47
CA ALA A 17 -5.54 -4.33 27.89
C ALA A 17 -4.49 -3.50 28.66
N LYS A 18 -3.30 -3.31 28.09
CA LYS A 18 -2.26 -2.44 28.68
C LYS A 18 -2.69 -0.98 28.70
N ALA A 19 -3.28 -0.46 27.61
CA ALA A 19 -3.82 0.90 27.57
C ALA A 19 -4.86 1.15 28.67
N LYS A 20 -5.75 0.19 28.92
CA LYS A 20 -6.76 0.28 29.99
C LYS A 20 -6.17 0.33 31.40
N HIS A 21 -5.01 -0.30 31.61
CA HIS A 21 -4.32 -0.32 32.91
C HIS A 21 -3.20 0.73 33.01
N ALA A 22 -2.96 1.51 31.96
CA ALA A 22 -1.90 2.50 31.92
C ALA A 22 -2.20 3.66 32.90
N SER A 23 -1.18 4.04 33.67
CA SER A 23 -1.31 5.07 34.71
C SER A 23 -1.15 6.50 34.21
N SER A 24 -0.82 6.69 32.92
CA SER A 24 -0.61 8.01 32.34
C SER A 24 -1.24 8.14 30.94
N PRO A 25 -1.72 9.33 30.57
CA PRO A 25 -2.28 9.56 29.24
C PRO A 25 -1.25 9.36 28.12
N GLN A 26 0.04 9.56 28.40
CA GLN A 26 1.11 9.29 27.45
C GLN A 26 1.22 7.79 27.16
N ALA A 27 1.26 6.95 28.20
CA ALA A 27 1.33 5.50 28.05
C ALA A 27 0.10 4.94 27.32
N VAL A 28 -1.10 5.47 27.60
CA VAL A 28 -2.30 5.14 26.82
C VAL A 28 -2.08 5.42 25.34
N ARG A 29 -1.57 6.60 24.98
CA ARG A 29 -1.33 6.97 23.58
C ARG A 29 -0.31 6.05 22.91
N GLU A 30 0.76 5.67 23.60
CA GLU A 30 1.77 4.75 23.09
C GLU A 30 1.17 3.39 22.73
N HIS A 31 0.36 2.80 23.61
CA HIS A 31 -0.36 1.55 23.31
C HIS A 31 -1.35 1.70 22.14
N ILE A 32 -2.05 2.84 22.04
CA ILE A 32 -2.95 3.09 20.90
C ILE A 32 -2.18 3.25 19.58
N TYR A 33 -0.97 3.84 19.59
CA TYR A 33 -0.12 3.87 18.40
C TYR A 33 0.34 2.47 17.99
N ALA A 34 0.66 1.60 18.95
CA ALA A 34 0.99 0.20 18.66
C ALA A 34 -0.20 -0.53 18.00
N VAL A 35 -1.42 -0.35 18.52
CA VAL A 35 -2.64 -0.90 17.90
C VAL A 35 -2.80 -0.41 16.46
N ARG A 36 -2.61 0.89 16.20
CA ARG A 36 -2.69 1.43 14.83
C ARG A 36 -1.70 0.75 13.89
N ALA A 37 -0.45 0.59 14.32
CA ALA A 37 0.58 -0.07 13.51
C ALA A 37 0.24 -1.55 13.24
N LEU A 38 -0.30 -2.26 14.24
CA LEU A 38 -0.74 -3.65 14.08
C LEU A 38 -1.89 -3.78 13.06
N CYS A 39 -2.86 -2.87 13.09
CA CYS A 39 -3.91 -2.82 12.08
C CYS A 39 -3.36 -2.57 10.67
N ASP A 40 -2.41 -1.64 10.54
CA ASP A 40 -1.76 -1.31 9.27
C ASP A 40 -1.02 -2.52 8.68
N ILE A 41 -0.36 -3.33 9.53
CA ILE A 41 0.31 -4.57 9.10
C ILE A 41 -0.68 -5.59 8.53
N ILE A 42 -1.86 -5.77 9.16
CA ILE A 42 -2.90 -6.68 8.67
C ILE A 42 -3.43 -6.21 7.31
N LEU A 43 -3.71 -4.90 7.18
CA LEU A 43 -4.30 -4.32 5.97
C LEU A 43 -3.33 -4.29 4.79
N GLN A 44 -2.02 -4.22 5.05
CA GLN A 44 -0.98 -4.28 4.01
C GLN A 44 -0.63 -5.70 3.56
N GLN A 45 -1.12 -6.75 4.23
CA GLN A 45 -0.87 -8.11 3.76
C GLN A 45 -1.53 -8.28 2.38
N PRO A 46 -0.77 -8.70 1.34
CA PRO A 46 -1.34 -8.94 0.02
C PRO A 46 -2.42 -10.01 0.16
N SER A 47 -3.63 -9.68 -0.27
CA SER A 47 -4.75 -10.63 -0.26
C SER A 47 -4.36 -11.84 -1.11
N PRO A 48 -4.38 -13.08 -0.60
CA PRO A 48 -3.98 -14.25 -1.39
C PRO A 48 -4.93 -14.58 -2.56
N ASN A 49 -5.93 -13.72 -2.85
CA ASN A 49 -7.00 -14.00 -3.83
C ASN A 49 -7.42 -12.77 -4.63
N LEU A 50 -6.49 -11.93 -5.08
CA LEU A 50 -6.74 -11.13 -6.26
C LEU A 50 -5.84 -11.66 -7.37
N PRO A 51 -6.39 -12.31 -8.43
CA PRO A 51 -5.62 -12.49 -9.63
C PRO A 51 -5.17 -11.09 -10.05
N MET A 52 -3.87 -10.84 -9.95
CA MET A 52 -3.26 -9.67 -10.54
C MET A 52 -3.58 -9.77 -12.04
N ILE A 53 -4.60 -9.03 -12.48
CA ILE A 53 -4.88 -8.87 -13.90
C ILE A 53 -3.72 -8.03 -14.42
N THR A 54 -2.62 -8.70 -14.78
CA THR A 54 -1.63 -8.17 -15.70
C THR A 54 -2.38 -7.91 -17.00
N THR A 55 -2.82 -6.67 -17.20
CA THR A 55 -3.17 -6.20 -18.53
C THR A 55 -1.87 -6.22 -19.33
N PRO A 56 -1.77 -6.99 -20.43
CA PRO A 56 -0.63 -6.89 -21.32
C PRO A 56 -0.65 -5.49 -21.93
N GLN A 57 0.39 -4.72 -21.64
CA GLN A 57 0.66 -3.45 -22.30
C GLN A 57 0.88 -3.74 -23.80
N PRO A 58 0.07 -3.21 -24.72
CA PRO A 58 0.32 -3.39 -26.14
C PRO A 58 1.56 -2.59 -26.51
N ALA A 59 2.63 -3.31 -26.86
CA ALA A 59 3.75 -2.77 -27.60
C ALA A 59 3.28 -2.50 -29.04
N THR A 60 2.75 -1.31 -29.30
CA THR A 60 2.48 -0.88 -30.68
C THR A 60 3.80 -0.46 -31.32
N THR A 61 4.49 -1.45 -31.89
CA THR A 61 5.45 -1.23 -32.98
C THR A 61 4.67 -1.33 -34.29
N GLU A 62 4.06 -0.24 -34.73
CA GLU A 62 3.56 -0.12 -36.10
C GLU A 62 4.40 0.90 -36.85
N ARG A 63 5.37 0.37 -37.61
CA ARG A 63 6.00 1.05 -38.72
C ARG A 63 4.97 1.11 -39.85
N LEU A 64 4.24 2.21 -39.96
CA LEU A 64 3.60 2.60 -41.22
C LEU A 64 4.35 3.81 -41.78
N ASP A 65 5.10 3.54 -42.85
CA ASP A 65 5.55 4.51 -43.83
C ASP A 65 4.31 5.05 -44.56
N ILE A 66 4.01 6.35 -44.44
CA ILE A 66 3.36 7.20 -45.47
C ILE A 66 3.58 8.67 -45.07
N GLY A 67 4.19 9.45 -45.97
CA GLY A 67 3.86 10.87 -46.16
C GLY A 67 4.77 11.87 -45.46
N ALA A 68 5.66 12.48 -46.24
CA ALA A 68 6.27 13.75 -45.91
C ALA A 68 5.20 14.83 -45.62
N ASP A 69 5.58 15.79 -44.79
CA ASP A 69 4.87 17.05 -44.48
C ASP A 69 3.95 17.07 -43.25
N ALA A 70 4.56 17.28 -42.08
CA ALA A 70 4.10 18.26 -41.08
C ALA A 70 5.10 18.30 -39.89
N ASN A 71 6.32 18.81 -40.12
CA ASN A 71 7.17 19.27 -39.03
C ASN A 71 6.57 20.57 -38.45
N GLY A 72 5.53 20.44 -37.62
CA GLY A 72 5.21 21.49 -36.67
C GLY A 72 6.31 21.49 -35.60
N PRO A 73 6.98 22.61 -35.31
CA PRO A 73 7.98 22.62 -34.26
C PRO A 73 7.26 22.45 -32.92
N SER A 74 7.33 21.26 -32.33
CA SER A 74 7.17 21.14 -30.89
C SER A 74 8.37 21.82 -30.25
N LEU A 75 8.22 23.12 -29.95
CA LEU A 75 9.18 23.89 -29.16
C LEU A 75 8.46 24.31 -27.87
N LEU A 76 8.20 23.30 -27.03
CA LEU A 76 8.19 23.56 -25.60
C LEU A 76 9.61 24.00 -25.21
N ASP A 77 9.65 25.18 -24.59
CA ASP A 77 10.48 25.54 -23.43
C ASP A 77 11.92 26.08 -23.64
N PHE A 78 12.07 27.36 -23.26
CA PHE A 78 13.24 28.13 -22.79
C PHE A 78 14.42 28.47 -23.73
#